data_AF-A0A1M6HDG4-F1
#
_entry.id   AF-A0A1M6HDG4-F1
#
_cell.length_a   1.000
_cell.length_b   1.000
_cell.length_c   1.000
_cell.angle_alpha   90.00
_cell.angle_beta   90.00
_cell.angle_gamma   90.00
#
_symmetry.space_group_name_H-M   'P 1'
#
loop_
_entity.id
_entity.type
_entity.pdbx_description
1 polymer ?
#
loop_
_entity_poly.entity_id
_entity_poly.type
_entity_poly.pdbx_seq_one_letter_code
_entity_poly.pdbx_strand_id
1 'polypeptide(L)'
;MNQFKIDNNAFEIRVKPANLVVRFFFLFLSIIMVLLPLSGLVYNISEGSEFHIGYIIGLGMFSLFGFYFLRLYLWNTGGKEVITISQNLIEYYADYIYFKGNQQKINFERIVFDFESIGFEDEEKGVLCLIVSENRFIKCAAILPISELNKLIETLNKKYNSIEIKVKD
;
A
#
# COMPACT_ATOMS: atom_id res chain seq x y z
N MET A 1 10.80 1.47 -16.69
CA MET A 1 10.20 0.23 -16.16
C MET A 1 8.73 0.53 -15.92
N ASN A 2 7.80 -0.20 -16.53
CA ASN A 2 6.37 0.13 -16.43
C ASN A 2 5.91 -0.03 -14.98
N GLN A 3 5.23 0.97 -14.42
CA GLN A 3 4.77 0.94 -13.03
C GLN A 3 3.53 0.07 -12.85
N PHE A 4 2.84 -0.30 -13.92
CA PHE A 4 1.70 -1.21 -13.86
C PHE A 4 1.89 -2.46 -14.73
N LYS A 5 1.28 -3.56 -14.29
CA LYS A 5 1.18 -4.82 -15.04
C LYS A 5 -0.25 -5.31 -14.98
N ILE A 6 -0.79 -5.75 -16.11
CA ILE A 6 -2.13 -6.34 -16.20
C ILE A 6 -1.97 -7.82 -16.56
N ASP A 7 -2.64 -8.70 -15.82
CA ASP A 7 -2.63 -10.15 -16.02
C ASP A 7 -4.05 -10.69 -15.85
N ASN A 8 -4.67 -11.18 -16.93
CA ASN A 8 -6.03 -11.76 -16.99
C ASN A 8 -7.11 -11.10 -16.13
N ASN A 9 -7.20 -11.39 -14.82
CA ASN A 9 -8.21 -10.80 -13.94
C ASN A 9 -7.63 -9.87 -12.86
N ALA A 10 -6.31 -9.72 -12.80
CA ALA A 10 -5.62 -8.86 -11.86
C ALA A 10 -4.82 -7.76 -12.58
N PHE A 11 -4.64 -6.65 -11.89
CA PHE A 11 -3.63 -5.67 -12.25
C PHE A 11 -2.83 -5.26 -11.02
N GLU A 12 -1.55 -5.04 -11.23
CA GLU A 12 -0.60 -4.64 -10.22
C GLU A 12 -0.13 -3.22 -10.51
N ILE A 13 -0.07 -2.39 -9.47
CA ILE A 13 0.53 -1.07 -9.52
C ILE A 13 1.72 -1.06 -8.55
N ARG A 14 2.92 -0.89 -9.08
CA ARG A 14 4.17 -0.89 -8.31
C ARG A 14 4.51 0.52 -7.86
N VAL A 15 4.83 0.64 -6.59
CA VAL A 15 5.32 1.88 -6.00
C VAL A 15 6.73 2.14 -6.52
N LYS A 16 6.96 3.36 -7.01
CA LYS A 16 8.32 3.78 -7.38
C LYS A 16 9.21 3.76 -6.14
N PRO A 17 10.36 3.07 -6.15
CA PRO A 17 11.25 3.05 -5.01
C PRO A 17 11.69 4.46 -4.63
N ALA A 18 11.66 4.76 -3.32
CA ALA A 18 12.22 5.99 -2.80
C ALA A 18 13.75 5.99 -2.95
N ASN A 19 14.37 7.16 -2.81
CA ASN A 19 15.81 7.26 -2.80
C ASN A 19 16.41 6.42 -1.64
N LEU A 20 17.68 6.05 -1.79
CA LEU A 20 18.35 5.16 -0.84
C LEU A 20 18.40 5.75 0.58
N VAL A 21 18.50 7.08 0.70
CA VAL A 21 18.53 7.78 1.99
C VAL A 21 17.23 7.59 2.77
N VAL A 22 16.07 7.81 2.15
CA VAL A 22 14.75 7.64 2.78
C VAL A 22 14.55 6.18 3.20
N ARG A 23 14.94 5.24 2.33
CA ARG A 23 14.85 3.81 2.63
C ARG A 23 15.73 3.43 3.82
N PHE A 24 16.98 3.88 3.83
CA PHE A 24 17.90 3.64 4.94
C PHE A 24 17.36 4.25 6.24
N PHE A 25 16.81 5.47 6.18
CA PHE A 25 16.23 6.13 7.35
C PHE A 25 15.09 5.32 7.99
N PHE A 26 14.14 4.82 7.19
CA PHE A 26 13.06 3.98 7.74
C PHE A 26 13.57 2.65 8.30
N LEU A 27 14.53 2.01 7.63
CA LEU A 27 15.12 0.77 8.12
C LEU A 27 15.89 1.00 9.43
N PHE A 28 16.67 2.09 9.49
CA PHE A 28 17.39 2.51 10.68
C PHE A 28 16.41 2.72 11.84
N LEU A 29 15.37 3.55 11.67
CA LEU A 29 14.34 3.75 12.70
C LEU A 29 13.70 2.46 13.17
N SER A 30 13.34 1.56 12.24
CA SER A 30 12.76 0.26 12.57
C SER A 30 13.64 -0.55 13.53
N ILE A 31 14.94 -0.61 13.25
CA ILE A 31 15.93 -1.36 14.04
C ILE A 31 16.12 -0.73 15.41
N ILE A 32 16.34 0.58 15.49
CA ILE A 32 16.65 1.27 16.77
C ILE A 32 15.46 1.19 17.72
N MET A 33 14.24 1.29 17.19
CA MET A 33 13.01 1.19 17.99
C MET A 33 12.96 -0.13 18.75
N VAL A 34 13.49 -1.22 18.22
CA VAL A 34 13.56 -2.50 18.94
C VAL A 34 14.85 -2.62 19.77
N LEU A 35 15.99 -2.21 19.21
CA LEU A 35 17.30 -2.39 19.85
C LEU A 35 17.47 -1.57 21.12
N LEU A 36 17.02 -0.31 21.17
CA LEU A 36 17.17 0.52 22.37
C LEU A 36 16.42 -0.05 23.59
N PRO A 37 15.10 -0.32 23.54
CA PRO A 37 14.40 -0.89 24.69
C PRO A 37 14.93 -2.28 25.06
N LEU A 38 15.35 -3.08 24.07
CA LEU A 38 15.96 -4.38 24.32
C LEU A 38 17.32 -4.24 25.04
N SER A 39 18.19 -3.33 24.60
CA SER A 39 19.46 -3.07 25.26
C SER A 39 19.27 -2.52 26.68
N GLY A 40 18.30 -1.65 26.88
CA GLY A 40 17.93 -1.13 28.20
C GLY A 40 17.45 -2.24 29.13
N LEU A 41 16.58 -3.14 28.65
CA LEU A 41 16.17 -4.33 29.38
C LEU A 41 17.38 -5.16 29.81
N VAL A 42 18.24 -5.55 28.85
CA VAL A 42 19.40 -6.41 29.10
C VAL A 42 20.35 -5.76 30.11
N TYR A 43 20.62 -4.47 29.96
CA TYR A 43 21.48 -3.72 30.87
C TYR A 43 20.94 -3.69 32.30
N ASN A 44 19.65 -3.35 32.48
CA ASN A 44 19.05 -3.30 33.82
C ASN A 44 19.05 -4.67 34.51
N ILE A 45 18.75 -5.74 33.78
CA ILE A 45 18.81 -7.11 34.33
C ILE A 45 20.24 -7.48 34.70
N SER A 46 21.24 -7.10 33.89
CA SER A 46 22.64 -7.39 34.21
C SER A 46 23.16 -6.67 35.46
N GLU A 47 22.60 -5.50 35.78
CA GLU A 47 22.88 -4.77 37.02
C GLU A 47 22.11 -5.33 38.23
N GLY A 48 21.38 -6.44 38.06
CA GLY A 48 20.63 -7.10 39.12
C GLY A 48 19.25 -6.50 39.40
N SER A 49 18.73 -5.65 38.50
CA SER A 49 17.36 -5.16 38.62
C SER A 49 16.35 -6.28 38.35
N GLU A 50 15.23 -6.25 39.06
CA GLU A 50 14.16 -7.21 38.85
C GLU A 50 13.46 -7.00 37.51
N PHE A 51 12.93 -8.09 36.95
CA PHE A 51 12.14 -8.05 35.74
C PHE A 51 10.71 -7.57 36.04
N HIS A 52 10.35 -6.40 35.48
CA HIS A 52 9.02 -5.82 35.63
C HIS A 52 8.19 -5.92 34.35
N ILE A 53 6.86 -6.02 34.51
CA ILE A 53 5.89 -6.02 33.39
C ILE A 53 6.01 -4.78 32.49
N GLY A 54 6.48 -3.65 33.04
CA GLY A 54 6.73 -2.42 32.28
C GLY A 54 7.72 -2.62 31.12
N TYR A 55 8.68 -3.54 31.25
CA TYR A 55 9.58 -3.87 30.16
C TYR A 55 8.88 -4.58 29.01
N ILE A 56 7.94 -5.48 29.31
CA ILE A 56 7.14 -6.18 28.28
C ILE A 56 6.27 -5.16 27.54
N ILE A 57 5.60 -4.27 28.27
CA ILE A 57 4.76 -3.22 27.69
C ILE A 57 5.60 -2.30 26.81
N GLY A 58 6.75 -1.84 27.31
CA GLY A 58 7.69 -1.00 26.57
C GLY A 58 8.18 -1.69 25.30
N LEU A 59 8.73 -2.90 25.43
CA LEU A 59 9.23 -3.66 24.29
C LEU A 59 8.13 -3.94 23.26
N GLY A 60 6.93 -4.29 23.70
CA GLY A 60 5.77 -4.51 22.83
C GLY A 60 5.39 -3.25 22.05
N MET A 61 5.22 -2.11 22.75
CA MET A 61 4.86 -0.84 22.13
C MET A 61 5.92 -0.36 21.13
N PHE A 62 7.20 -0.41 21.52
CA PHE A 62 8.30 -0.03 20.64
C PHE A 62 8.48 -1.00 19.46
N SER A 63 8.19 -2.28 19.64
CA SER A 63 8.16 -3.25 18.54
C SER A 63 7.05 -2.95 17.53
N LEU A 64 5.88 -2.48 17.97
CA LEU A 64 4.82 -2.02 17.07
C LEU A 64 5.26 -0.83 16.22
N PHE A 65 5.94 0.16 16.82
CA PHE A 65 6.53 1.28 16.08
C PHE A 65 7.63 0.81 15.12
N GLY A 66 8.52 -0.08 15.58
CA GLY A 66 9.56 -0.68 14.74
C GLY A 66 8.99 -1.42 13.54
N PHE A 67 7.90 -2.17 13.73
CA PHE A 67 7.18 -2.85 12.65
C PHE A 67 6.52 -1.88 11.67
N TYR A 68 5.94 -0.77 12.18
CA TYR A 68 5.40 0.27 11.31
C TYR A 68 6.46 0.89 10.39
N PHE A 69 7.65 1.22 10.93
CA PHE A 69 8.75 1.72 10.09
C PHE A 69 9.28 0.67 9.12
N LEU A 70 9.32 -0.60 9.51
CA LEU A 70 9.65 -1.70 8.59
C LEU A 70 8.65 -1.76 7.43
N ARG A 71 7.35 -1.63 7.71
CA ARG A 71 6.31 -1.57 6.68
C ARG A 71 6.51 -0.40 5.73
N LEU A 72 6.88 0.79 6.24
CA LEU A 72 7.22 1.94 5.40
C LEU A 72 8.45 1.69 4.55
N TYR A 73 9.52 1.09 5.11
CA TYR A 73 10.72 0.72 4.36
C TYR A 73 10.39 -0.23 3.20
N LEU A 74 9.59 -1.26 3.44
CA LEU A 74 9.22 -2.25 2.43
C LEU A 74 8.36 -1.64 1.32
N TRP A 75 7.38 -0.81 1.70
CA TRP A 75 6.56 -0.05 0.76
C TRP A 75 7.42 0.80 -0.18
N ASN A 76 8.35 1.56 0.40
CA ASN A 76 9.25 2.45 -0.32
C ASN A 76 10.40 1.71 -1.04
N THR A 77 10.57 0.41 -0.81
CA THR A 77 11.57 -0.42 -1.49
C THR A 77 11.04 -0.99 -2.79
N GLY A 78 9.79 -1.42 -2.80
CA GLY A 78 9.17 -2.04 -3.96
C GLY A 78 7.80 -2.60 -3.65
N GLY A 79 7.06 -1.96 -2.76
CA GLY A 79 5.68 -2.32 -2.49
C GLY A 79 4.85 -2.25 -3.77
N LYS A 80 3.78 -3.02 -3.82
CA LYS A 80 2.83 -2.98 -4.93
C LYS A 80 1.40 -3.10 -4.42
N GLU A 81 0.47 -2.57 -5.17
CA GLU A 81 -0.95 -2.79 -5.00
C GLU A 81 -1.38 -3.87 -5.96
N VAL A 82 -2.20 -4.79 -5.48
CA VAL A 82 -2.77 -5.85 -6.30
C VAL A 82 -4.28 -5.71 -6.26
N ILE A 83 -4.87 -5.55 -7.44
CA ILE A 83 -6.30 -5.41 -7.63
C ILE A 83 -6.76 -6.55 -8.52
N THR A 84 -7.62 -7.40 -7.99
CA THR A 84 -8.27 -8.49 -8.73
C THR A 84 -9.73 -8.12 -8.95
N ILE A 85 -10.14 -8.07 -10.21
CA ILE A 85 -11.54 -7.86 -10.61
C ILE A 85 -12.08 -9.19 -11.09
N SER A 86 -13.00 -9.75 -10.31
CA SER A 86 -13.86 -10.88 -10.71
C SER A 86 -15.25 -10.35 -11.08
N GLN A 87 -16.16 -11.22 -11.52
CA GLN A 87 -17.48 -10.84 -12.08
C GLN A 87 -18.15 -9.65 -11.36
N ASN A 88 -18.43 -9.77 -10.06
CA ASN A 88 -19.08 -8.72 -9.27
C ASN A 88 -18.29 -8.37 -7.99
N LEU A 89 -16.99 -8.72 -7.92
CA LEU A 89 -16.17 -8.53 -6.74
C LEU A 89 -14.81 -7.93 -7.10
N ILE A 90 -14.45 -6.83 -6.45
CA ILE A 90 -13.11 -6.27 -6.46
C ILE A 90 -12.42 -6.69 -5.17
N GLU A 91 -11.24 -7.29 -5.32
CA GLU A 91 -10.34 -7.58 -4.22
C GLU A 91 -9.09 -6.71 -4.34
N TYR A 92 -8.82 -5.92 -3.30
CA TYR A 92 -7.66 -5.02 -3.24
C TYR A 92 -6.79 -5.37 -2.03
N TYR A 93 -5.48 -5.45 -2.22
CA TYR A 93 -4.54 -5.47 -1.11
C TYR A 93 -3.20 -4.84 -1.48
N ALA A 94 -2.53 -4.27 -0.47
CA ALA A 94 -1.14 -3.83 -0.58
C ALA A 94 -0.21 -5.03 -0.30
N ASP A 95 0.75 -5.26 -1.18
CA ASP A 95 1.81 -6.25 -1.05
C ASP A 95 3.11 -5.53 -0.66
N TYR A 96 3.57 -5.80 0.56
CA TYR A 96 4.81 -5.26 1.13
C TYR A 96 6.00 -6.19 0.92
N ILE A 97 5.98 -7.03 -0.13
CA ILE A 97 7.01 -8.02 -0.50
C ILE A 97 7.01 -9.23 0.44
N TYR A 98 7.14 -9.02 1.75
CA TYR A 98 7.18 -10.09 2.75
C TYR A 98 5.83 -10.41 3.38
N PHE A 99 4.88 -9.47 3.33
CA PHE A 99 3.55 -9.66 3.87
C PHE A 99 2.51 -8.84 3.10
N LYS A 100 1.26 -9.27 3.20
CA LYS A 100 0.11 -8.58 2.61
C LYS A 100 -0.54 -7.70 3.67
N GLY A 101 -0.93 -6.50 3.28
CA GLY A 101 -1.82 -5.65 4.05
C GLY A 101 -3.24 -6.22 4.08
N ASN A 102 -4.10 -5.56 4.83
CA ASN A 102 -5.51 -5.94 4.92
C ASN A 102 -6.16 -5.93 3.54
N GLN A 103 -6.83 -7.03 3.23
CA GLN A 103 -7.56 -7.18 1.98
C GLN A 103 -8.91 -6.46 2.09
N GLN A 104 -9.18 -5.59 1.13
CA GLN A 104 -10.49 -4.98 0.94
C GLN A 104 -11.25 -5.76 -0.12
N LYS A 105 -12.54 -5.99 0.12
CA LYS A 105 -13.44 -6.71 -0.78
C LYS A 105 -14.69 -5.85 -1.00
N ILE A 106 -14.97 -5.49 -2.24
CA ILE A 106 -16.12 -4.64 -2.58
C ILE A 106 -16.91 -5.29 -3.70
N ASN A 107 -18.19 -5.57 -3.44
CA ASN A 107 -19.11 -5.99 -4.48
C ASN A 107 -19.50 -4.78 -5.35
N PHE A 108 -19.54 -4.98 -6.66
CA PHE A 108 -19.88 -3.94 -7.63
C PHE A 108 -20.87 -4.45 -8.68
N GLU A 109 -21.71 -3.54 -9.16
CA GLU A 109 -22.53 -3.74 -10.36
C GLU A 109 -21.91 -3.01 -11.56
N ARG A 110 -21.37 -1.82 -11.30
CA ARG A 110 -20.61 -1.02 -12.25
C ARG A 110 -19.35 -0.50 -11.57
N ILE A 111 -18.29 -0.36 -12.35
CA ILE A 111 -17.02 0.23 -11.93
C ILE A 111 -16.69 1.39 -12.86
N VAL A 112 -16.22 2.50 -12.29
CA VAL A 112 -15.65 3.62 -13.03
C VAL A 112 -14.20 3.77 -12.58
N PHE A 113 -13.29 3.85 -13.54
CA PHE A 113 -11.88 4.11 -13.28
C PHE A 113 -11.61 5.60 -13.50
N ASP A 114 -11.08 6.25 -12.49
CA ASP A 114 -10.71 7.66 -12.51
C ASP A 114 -9.37 7.87 -11.79
N PHE A 115 -8.88 9.10 -11.71
CA PHE A 115 -7.72 9.43 -10.91
C PHE A 115 -7.92 10.72 -10.11
N GLU A 116 -7.19 10.82 -9.00
CA GLU A 116 -7.09 12.04 -8.21
C GLU A 116 -5.67 12.58 -8.33
N SER A 117 -5.53 13.86 -8.68
CA SER A 117 -4.22 14.52 -8.75
C SER A 117 -3.62 14.70 -7.37
N ILE A 118 -2.29 14.58 -7.27
CA ILE A 118 -1.54 14.73 -6.02
C ILE A 118 -0.40 15.72 -6.23
N GLY A 119 -0.30 16.69 -5.31
CA GLY A 119 0.77 17.68 -5.30
C GLY A 119 0.35 19.04 -5.86
N PHE A 120 1.34 19.88 -6.16
CA PHE A 120 1.13 21.15 -6.85
C PHE A 120 0.80 20.89 -8.34
N GLU A 121 0.01 21.79 -8.96
CA GLU A 121 -0.55 21.62 -10.31
C GLU A 121 0.48 21.21 -11.38
N ASP A 122 1.75 21.60 -11.21
CA ASP A 122 2.84 21.35 -12.16
C ASP A 122 3.47 19.94 -12.07
N GLU A 123 3.16 19.14 -11.05
CA GLU A 123 3.84 17.85 -10.87
C GLU A 123 3.25 16.69 -11.72
N GLU A 124 2.14 16.92 -12.41
CA GLU A 124 1.43 15.95 -13.29
C GLU A 124 1.39 14.51 -12.72
N LYS A 125 1.07 14.38 -11.42
CA LYS A 125 0.97 13.10 -10.71
C LYS A 125 -0.42 12.89 -10.12
N GLY A 126 -0.77 11.62 -9.93
CA GLY A 126 -2.00 11.25 -9.24
C GLY A 126 -2.00 9.82 -8.74
N VAL A 127 -3.15 9.40 -8.23
CA VAL A 127 -3.45 8.03 -7.83
C VAL A 127 -4.68 7.54 -8.56
N LEU A 128 -4.72 6.23 -8.85
CA LEU A 128 -5.89 5.59 -9.43
C LEU A 128 -7.02 5.48 -8.39
N CYS A 129 -8.24 5.77 -8.82
CA CYS A 129 -9.46 5.61 -8.05
C CYS A 129 -10.41 4.64 -8.78
N LEU A 130 -10.87 3.60 -8.07
CA LEU A 130 -11.92 2.70 -8.55
C LEU A 130 -13.21 3.07 -7.85
N ILE A 131 -14.14 3.69 -8.57
CA ILE A 131 -15.42 4.17 -8.04
C ILE A 131 -16.49 3.12 -8.33
N VAL A 132 -17.09 2.58 -7.28
CA VAL A 132 -18.18 1.58 -7.35
C VAL A 132 -19.55 2.20 -7.08
N SER A 133 -19.59 3.19 -6.18
CA SER A 133 -20.75 4.03 -5.88
C SER A 133 -20.28 5.33 -5.22
N GLU A 134 -21.14 6.33 -5.06
CA GLU A 134 -20.79 7.64 -4.46
C GLU A 134 -19.96 7.53 -3.17
N ASN A 135 -20.28 6.57 -2.29
CA ASN A 135 -19.58 6.36 -1.02
C ASN A 135 -18.69 5.11 -0.96
N ARG A 136 -18.47 4.40 -2.08
CA ARG A 136 -17.59 3.23 -2.12
C ARG A 136 -16.62 3.34 -3.26
N PHE A 137 -15.37 3.61 -2.91
CA PHE A 137 -14.27 3.66 -3.84
C PHE A 137 -13.02 3.03 -3.22
N ILE A 138 -12.14 2.51 -4.08
CA ILE A 138 -10.79 2.12 -3.71
C ILE A 138 -9.86 3.19 -4.25
N LYS A 139 -9.24 3.94 -3.34
CA LYS A 139 -8.18 4.89 -3.68
C LYS A 139 -6.84 4.19 -3.53
N CYS A 140 -6.11 4.08 -4.63
CA CYS A 140 -4.77 3.53 -4.63
C CYS A 140 -3.79 4.48 -3.92
N ALA A 141 -2.72 3.90 -3.37
CA ALA A 141 -1.67 4.61 -2.66
C ALA A 141 -0.41 4.84 -3.51
N ALA A 142 -0.23 4.09 -4.60
CA ALA A 142 0.89 4.28 -5.51
C ALA A 142 0.66 5.51 -6.41
N ILE A 143 1.66 6.41 -6.41
CA ILE A 143 1.62 7.64 -7.19
C ILE A 143 2.20 7.38 -8.58
N LEU A 144 1.45 7.74 -9.63
CA LEU A 144 1.83 7.60 -11.02
C LEU A 144 1.78 8.94 -11.75
N PRO A 145 2.57 9.13 -12.83
CA PRO A 145 2.36 10.23 -13.76
C PRO A 145 0.97 10.16 -14.40
N ILE A 146 0.31 11.30 -14.61
CA ILE A 146 -1.03 11.39 -15.23
C ILE A 146 -1.02 10.72 -16.61
N SER A 147 0.07 10.85 -17.38
CA SER A 147 0.21 10.16 -18.67
C SER A 147 0.16 8.63 -18.57
N GLU A 148 0.68 8.04 -17.47
CA GLU A 148 0.60 6.59 -17.23
C GLU A 148 -0.77 6.20 -16.69
N LEU A 149 -1.39 7.03 -15.84
CA LEU A 149 -2.76 6.83 -15.35
C LEU A 149 -3.77 6.81 -16.49
N ASN A 150 -3.68 7.76 -17.42
CA ASN A 150 -4.57 7.80 -18.59
C ASN A 150 -4.46 6.52 -19.43
N LYS A 151 -3.23 6.03 -19.68
CA LYS A 151 -3.01 4.76 -20.38
C LYS A 151 -3.57 3.56 -19.61
N LEU A 152 -3.40 3.55 -18.29
CA LEU A 152 -3.93 2.50 -17.42
C LEU A 152 -5.46 2.51 -17.46
N ILE A 153 -6.10 3.66 -17.26
CA ILE A 153 -7.56 3.83 -17.31
C ILE A 153 -8.11 3.42 -18.68
N GLU A 154 -7.48 3.85 -19.77
CA GLU A 154 -7.90 3.44 -21.12
C GLU A 154 -7.84 1.91 -21.28
N THR A 155 -6.78 1.27 -20.78
CA THR A 155 -6.62 -0.19 -20.84
C THR A 155 -7.65 -0.91 -19.98
N LEU A 156 -7.92 -0.40 -18.77
CA LEU A 156 -8.93 -0.95 -17.86
C LEU A 156 -10.34 -0.79 -18.44
N ASN A 157 -10.67 0.37 -19.00
CA ASN A 157 -11.94 0.63 -19.66
C ASN A 157 -12.14 -0.32 -20.85
N LYS A 158 -11.14 -0.52 -21.71
CA LYS A 158 -11.24 -1.49 -22.83
C LYS A 158 -11.51 -2.91 -22.37
N LYS A 159 -10.99 -3.29 -21.20
CA LYS A 159 -11.06 -4.66 -20.68
C LYS A 159 -12.33 -4.94 -19.86
N TYR A 160 -12.80 -3.94 -19.12
CA TYR A 160 -13.88 -4.09 -18.15
C TYR A 160 -15.16 -3.31 -18.51
N ASN A 161 -15.08 -2.26 -19.33
CA ASN A 161 -16.26 -1.54 -19.86
C ASN A 161 -16.75 -2.07 -21.21
N SER A 162 -16.09 -3.08 -21.81
CA SER A 162 -16.69 -3.88 -22.89
C SER A 162 -17.89 -4.73 -22.42
N ILE A 163 -18.25 -4.63 -21.14
CA ILE A 163 -19.55 -5.04 -20.59
C ILE A 163 -20.49 -3.83 -20.70
N GLU A 164 -20.81 -3.41 -21.93
CA GLU A 164 -21.99 -2.58 -22.13
C GLU A 164 -23.20 -3.39 -21.67
N ILE A 165 -23.83 -2.89 -20.61
CA ILE A 165 -25.14 -3.32 -20.16
C ILE A 165 -26.06 -3.19 -21.38
N LYS A 166 -26.49 -4.32 -21.93
CA LYS A 166 -27.69 -4.36 -22.78
C LYS A 166 -28.82 -3.77 -21.94
N VAL A 167 -29.11 -2.49 -22.17
CA VAL A 167 -30.38 -1.90 -21.78
C VAL A 167 -31.43 -2.71 -22.52
N LYS A 168 -32.18 -3.50 -21.78
CA LYS A 168 -33.30 -4.25 -22.32
C LYS A 168 -34.48 -3.29 -22.30
N ASP A 169 -34.91 -2.90 -23.50
CA ASP A 169 -36.15 -2.16 -23.76
C ASP A 169 -37.37 -2.83 -23.10
#